data_AF-A0A524EDH1-F1
#
_entry.id   AF-A0A524EDH1-F1
#
_cell.length_a   1.000
_cell.length_b   1.000
_cell.length_c   1.000
_cell.angle_alpha   90.00
_cell.angle_beta   90.00
_cell.angle_gamma   90.00
#
_symmetry.space_group_name_H-M   'P 1'
#
loop_
_entity.id
_entity.type
_entity.pdbx_description
1 polymer ?
#
loop_
_entity_poly.entity_id
_entity_poly.type
_entity_poly.pdbx_seq_one_letter_code
_entity_poly.pdbx_strand_id
1 'polypeptide(L)'
;MKKSSSSMILYCLLNRLPIIILGDESSNVDDFLIELSELMHFRKDLVFYTDFISLEEYQQLLQNEDIDYNTQRTQVRCPCSVSNKSLMQFNHFDSWIIGLETINEKNHIKTLNNFVRSKIPVFLEIKFFSDSISVDLVGLNEKEIDLAFEQNVLQKISQDTEKSVIKMKRVLSERIKSENIDKDLIANLLDFEVEKQELKKNILKSEIQNFFSGSKRAFFILSRMHLMNGFEMNARIGSKTLLETIDYYDASIERIITFIYKEWGEDFSEIFENGKKANALDRMQSLWG
;
A
#
# COMPACT_ATOMS: atom_id res chain seq x y z
N MET A 1 7.50 7.19 20.16
CA MET A 1 6.30 7.35 19.31
C MET A 1 5.85 5.96 18.89
N LYS A 2 4.63 5.53 19.25
CA LYS A 2 4.03 4.34 18.62
C LYS A 2 3.89 4.67 17.12
N LYS A 3 4.52 3.88 16.25
CA LYS A 3 4.26 3.95 14.82
C LYS A 3 2.76 3.77 14.62
N SER A 4 2.11 4.61 13.82
CA SER A 4 0.66 4.50 13.60
C SER A 4 0.37 3.15 12.96
N SER A 5 -0.54 2.37 13.54
CA SER A 5 -0.97 1.06 13.00
C SER A 5 -1.41 1.18 11.54
N SER A 6 -2.03 2.29 11.16
CA SER A 6 -2.41 2.59 9.78
C SER A 6 -1.21 2.73 8.82
N SER A 7 -0.10 3.32 9.28
CA SER A 7 1.12 3.40 8.46
C SER A 7 1.72 2.02 8.23
N MET A 8 1.63 1.12 9.21
CA MET A 8 2.10 -0.25 9.08
C MET A 8 1.24 -1.05 8.09
N ILE A 9 -0.09 -0.91 8.16
CA ILE A 9 -1.02 -1.50 7.19
C ILE A 9 -0.66 -1.05 5.78
N LEU A 10 -0.50 0.26 5.58
CA LEU A 10 -0.17 0.80 4.27
C LEU A 10 1.18 0.31 3.75
N TYR A 11 2.19 0.23 4.63
CA TYR A 11 3.52 -0.29 4.28
C TYR A 11 3.43 -1.75 3.82
N CYS A 12 2.68 -2.59 4.55
CA CYS A 12 2.52 -4.00 4.22
C CYS A 12 1.79 -4.20 2.90
N LEU A 13 0.70 -3.43 2.68
CA LEU A 13 -0.02 -3.42 1.41
C LEU A 13 0.91 -3.04 0.26
N LEU A 14 1.62 -1.92 0.36
CA LEU A 14 2.54 -1.46 -0.70
C LEU A 14 3.65 -2.47 -0.97
N ASN A 15 4.19 -3.13 0.04
CA ASN A 15 5.31 -4.07 -0.12
C ASN A 15 4.88 -5.53 -0.34
N ARG A 16 3.61 -5.77 -0.70
CA ARG A 16 3.06 -7.12 -0.99
C ARG A 16 3.27 -8.10 0.18
N LEU A 17 3.32 -7.61 1.42
CA LEU A 17 3.40 -8.49 2.58
C LEU A 17 2.03 -9.15 2.83
N PRO A 18 1.99 -10.45 3.17
CA PRO A 18 0.74 -11.10 3.54
C PRO A 18 0.09 -10.40 4.73
N ILE A 19 -1.23 -10.26 4.70
CA ILE A 19 -2.03 -9.69 5.78
C ILE A 19 -3.02 -10.75 6.25
N ILE A 20 -3.02 -11.02 7.55
CA ILE A 20 -3.88 -11.99 8.20
C ILE A 20 -4.82 -11.24 9.13
N ILE A 21 -6.13 -11.37 8.89
CA ILE A 21 -7.17 -10.69 9.66
C ILE A 21 -7.88 -11.73 10.50
N LEU A 22 -7.85 -11.56 11.82
CA LEU A 22 -8.50 -12.43 12.78
C LEU A 22 -9.72 -11.70 13.34
N GLY A 23 -10.90 -12.31 13.30
CA GLY A 23 -12.10 -11.72 13.90
C GLY A 23 -13.12 -12.74 14.37
N ASP A 24 -14.05 -12.31 15.20
CA ASP A 24 -15.12 -13.12 15.78
C ASP A 24 -16.33 -13.31 14.84
N GLU A 25 -16.51 -12.41 13.87
CA GLU A 25 -17.61 -12.47 12.90
C GLU A 25 -17.05 -12.45 11.47
N SER A 26 -17.29 -13.51 10.70
CA SER A 26 -16.73 -13.69 9.36
C SER A 26 -17.21 -12.64 8.35
N SER A 27 -18.46 -12.16 8.43
CA SER A 27 -18.94 -11.09 7.55
C SER A 27 -18.16 -9.80 7.74
N ASN A 28 -17.92 -9.39 8.99
CA ASN A 28 -17.18 -8.17 9.28
C ASN A 28 -15.71 -8.28 8.83
N VAL A 29 -15.11 -9.46 9.01
CA VAL A 29 -13.76 -9.73 8.52
C VAL A 29 -13.72 -9.66 6.99
N ASP A 30 -14.65 -10.32 6.30
CA ASP A 30 -14.70 -10.36 4.85
C ASP A 30 -14.99 -8.97 4.23
N ASP A 31 -15.84 -8.16 4.86
CA ASP A 31 -16.06 -6.76 4.48
C ASP A 31 -14.77 -5.93 4.64
N PHE A 32 -14.05 -6.13 5.74
CA PHE A 32 -12.78 -5.45 5.97
C PHE A 32 -11.69 -5.90 4.98
N LEU A 33 -11.68 -7.17 4.52
CA LEU A 33 -10.82 -7.64 3.43
C LEU A 33 -11.09 -6.86 2.14
N ILE A 34 -12.37 -6.66 1.79
CA ILE A 34 -12.78 -5.90 0.60
C ILE A 34 -12.23 -4.47 0.72
N GLU A 35 -12.49 -3.78 1.83
CA GLU A 35 -12.06 -2.40 2.03
C GLU A 35 -10.54 -2.23 1.92
N LEU A 36 -9.76 -3.13 2.54
CA LEU A 36 -8.30 -3.10 2.45
C LEU A 36 -7.82 -3.33 1.02
N SER A 37 -8.47 -4.24 0.29
CA SER A 37 -8.06 -4.55 -1.08
C SER A 37 -8.23 -3.37 -2.03
N GLU A 38 -9.30 -2.59 -1.85
CA GLU A 38 -9.61 -1.41 -2.67
C GLU A 38 -8.60 -0.27 -2.52
N LEU A 39 -7.79 -0.28 -1.45
CA LEU A 39 -6.74 0.72 -1.24
C LEU A 39 -5.65 0.62 -2.33
N MET A 40 -5.33 -0.60 -2.75
CA MET A 40 -4.29 -0.89 -3.75
C MET A 40 -4.88 -1.04 -5.16
N HIS A 41 -5.71 -0.09 -5.57
CA HIS A 41 -6.46 -0.08 -6.83
C HIS A 41 -5.61 -0.16 -8.13
N PHE A 42 -4.28 -0.01 -8.06
CA PHE A 42 -3.39 -0.22 -9.20
C PHE A 42 -3.08 -1.71 -9.47
N ARG A 43 -3.40 -2.59 -8.51
CA ARG A 43 -3.27 -4.04 -8.61
C ARG A 43 -4.57 -4.69 -9.06
N LYS A 44 -4.44 -5.85 -9.69
CA LYS A 44 -5.57 -6.71 -10.05
C LYS A 44 -6.00 -7.49 -8.81
N ASP A 45 -7.20 -7.24 -8.32
CA ASP A 45 -7.79 -7.98 -7.20
C ASP A 45 -8.36 -9.31 -7.70
N LEU A 46 -8.00 -10.40 -7.03
CA LEU A 46 -8.50 -11.76 -7.27
C LEU A 46 -9.00 -12.37 -5.97
N VAL A 47 -10.07 -13.15 -6.04
CA VAL A 47 -10.67 -13.83 -4.90
C VAL A 47 -10.41 -15.33 -5.00
N PHE A 48 -9.70 -15.88 -4.02
CA PHE A 48 -9.50 -17.32 -3.92
C PHE A 48 -10.86 -18.02 -3.76
N TYR A 49 -11.03 -19.13 -4.49
CA TYR A 49 -12.28 -19.91 -4.59
C TYR A 49 -13.40 -19.28 -5.42
N THR A 50 -13.17 -18.12 -6.02
CA THR A 50 -14.09 -17.51 -7.00
C THR A 50 -13.41 -17.34 -8.35
N ASP A 51 -12.23 -16.72 -8.37
CA ASP A 51 -11.47 -16.44 -9.61
C ASP A 51 -10.46 -17.55 -9.94
N PHE A 52 -9.98 -18.26 -8.93
CA PHE A 52 -9.09 -19.42 -9.08
C PHE A 52 -9.24 -20.37 -7.87
N ILE A 53 -8.98 -21.65 -8.09
CA ILE A 53 -9.11 -22.70 -7.06
C ILE A 53 -7.84 -23.55 -6.90
N SER A 54 -7.01 -23.63 -7.92
CA SER A 54 -5.86 -24.55 -7.96
C SER A 54 -4.52 -23.83 -7.77
N LEU A 55 -3.48 -24.60 -7.39
CA LEU A 55 -2.13 -24.06 -7.27
C LEU A 55 -1.56 -23.74 -8.66
N GLU A 56 -1.92 -24.54 -9.66
CA GLU A 56 -1.50 -24.41 -11.04
C GLU A 56 -2.04 -23.11 -11.66
N GLU A 57 -3.32 -22.79 -11.47
CA GLU A 57 -3.90 -21.51 -11.89
C GLU A 57 -3.19 -20.32 -11.24
N TYR A 58 -2.93 -20.41 -9.94
CA TYR A 58 -2.20 -19.36 -9.22
C TYR A 58 -0.78 -19.17 -9.73
N GLN A 59 -0.06 -20.25 -10.02
CA GLN A 59 1.28 -20.20 -10.59
C GLN A 59 1.29 -19.59 -11.99
N GLN A 60 0.29 -19.89 -12.82
CA GLN A 60 0.15 -19.25 -14.14
C GLN A 60 -0.06 -17.74 -14.03
N LEU A 61 -0.85 -17.30 -13.04
CA LEU A 61 -1.05 -15.87 -12.78
C LEU A 61 0.26 -15.17 -12.39
N LEU A 62 1.06 -15.79 -11.52
CA LEU A 62 2.37 -15.26 -11.13
C LEU A 62 3.36 -15.24 -12.30
N GLN A 63 3.40 -16.30 -13.13
CA GLN A 63 4.26 -16.34 -14.31
C GLN A 63 3.95 -15.22 -15.30
N ASN A 64 2.68 -14.86 -15.46
CA ASN A 64 2.28 -13.74 -16.32
C ASN A 64 2.82 -12.40 -15.80
N GLU A 65 2.93 -12.23 -14.48
CA GLU A 65 3.57 -11.04 -13.90
C GLU A 65 5.06 -10.98 -14.26
N ASP A 66 5.77 -12.10 -14.15
CA ASP A 66 7.21 -12.16 -14.40
C ASP A 66 7.58 -11.92 -15.87
N ILE A 67 6.71 -12.28 -16.81
CA ILE A 67 6.95 -12.13 -18.25
C ILE A 67 6.73 -10.69 -18.72
N ASP A 68 5.74 -9.99 -18.17
CA ASP A 68 5.39 -8.63 -18.58
C ASP A 68 5.27 -7.66 -17.39
N TYR A 69 6.25 -6.76 -17.28
CA TYR A 69 6.26 -5.69 -16.29
C TYR A 69 5.12 -4.66 -16.47
N ASN A 70 4.42 -4.65 -17.61
CA ASN A 70 3.25 -3.80 -17.82
C ASN A 70 1.96 -4.39 -17.26
N THR A 71 1.92 -5.71 -17.05
CA THR A 71 0.77 -6.40 -16.49
C THR A 71 0.56 -5.99 -15.03
N GLN A 72 -0.69 -5.69 -14.67
CA GLN A 72 -1.06 -5.38 -13.29
C GLN A 72 -0.72 -6.55 -12.37
N ARG A 73 0.02 -6.26 -11.31
CA ARG A 73 0.36 -7.24 -10.28
C ARG A 73 -0.90 -7.66 -9.53
N THR A 74 -0.93 -8.92 -9.12
CA THR A 74 -2.06 -9.54 -8.45
C THR A 74 -2.01 -9.28 -6.96
N GLN A 75 -3.18 -9.01 -6.40
CA GLN A 75 -3.47 -9.08 -4.99
C GLN A 75 -4.58 -10.10 -4.78
N VAL A 76 -4.41 -10.99 -3.79
CA VAL A 76 -5.38 -12.07 -3.55
C VAL A 76 -6.13 -11.79 -2.26
N ARG A 77 -7.47 -11.78 -2.33
CA ARG A 77 -8.33 -11.89 -1.17
C ARG A 77 -8.69 -13.34 -0.92
N CYS A 78 -8.60 -13.77 0.34
CA CYS A 78 -9.01 -15.09 0.78
C CYS A 78 -10.08 -14.94 1.87
N PRO A 79 -11.37 -15.15 1.53
CA PRO A 79 -12.47 -15.07 2.48
C PRO A 79 -12.37 -16.11 3.59
N CYS A 80 -12.96 -15.81 4.76
CA CYS A 80 -12.90 -16.67 5.94
C CYS A 80 -13.33 -18.13 5.67
N SER A 81 -14.31 -18.31 4.80
CA SER A 81 -14.86 -19.63 4.44
C SER A 81 -13.85 -20.60 3.80
N VAL A 82 -12.75 -20.10 3.24
CA VAL A 82 -11.78 -20.90 2.46
C VAL A 82 -10.34 -20.76 2.93
N SER A 83 -10.07 -19.97 3.97
CA SER A 83 -8.72 -19.69 4.46
C SER A 83 -7.94 -20.89 4.97
N ASN A 84 -8.60 -21.85 5.62
CA ASN A 84 -7.93 -23.09 6.02
C ASN A 84 -7.44 -23.89 4.81
N LYS A 85 -8.20 -23.89 3.70
CA LYS A 85 -7.79 -24.56 2.46
C LYS A 85 -6.59 -23.85 1.84
N SER A 86 -6.60 -22.51 1.80
CA SER A 86 -5.47 -21.77 1.23
C SER A 86 -4.17 -22.01 2.01
N LEU A 87 -4.22 -21.98 3.35
CA LEU A 87 -3.05 -22.25 4.20
C LEU A 87 -2.50 -23.68 4.08
N MET A 88 -3.34 -24.63 3.66
CA MET A 88 -2.91 -26.01 3.39
C MET A 88 -2.34 -26.21 1.99
N GLN A 89 -2.90 -25.51 0.99
CA GLN A 89 -2.61 -25.72 -0.42
C GLN A 89 -1.42 -24.89 -0.93
N PHE A 90 -1.23 -23.69 -0.41
CA PHE A 90 -0.21 -22.75 -0.90
C PHE A 90 0.94 -22.62 0.10
N ASN A 91 2.12 -22.30 -0.43
CA ASN A 91 3.34 -22.07 0.35
C ASN A 91 3.91 -20.66 0.15
N HIS A 92 3.28 -19.86 -0.71
CA HIS A 92 3.73 -18.52 -1.06
C HIS A 92 2.52 -17.59 -1.11
N PHE A 93 2.57 -16.51 -0.35
CA PHE A 93 1.42 -15.68 0.01
C PHE A 93 1.64 -14.19 -0.27
N ASP A 94 2.56 -13.87 -1.19
CA ASP A 94 2.86 -12.49 -1.54
C ASP A 94 1.61 -11.77 -2.03
N SER A 95 1.31 -10.64 -1.40
CA SER A 95 0.10 -9.83 -1.62
C SER A 95 -1.23 -10.55 -1.31
N TRP A 96 -1.24 -11.55 -0.43
CA TRP A 96 -2.48 -12.16 0.07
C TRP A 96 -3.04 -11.39 1.27
N ILE A 97 -4.36 -11.19 1.28
CA ILE A 97 -5.13 -10.69 2.40
C ILE A 97 -6.10 -11.80 2.79
N ILE A 98 -5.89 -12.42 3.96
CA ILE A 98 -6.58 -13.63 4.40
C ILE A 98 -7.41 -13.34 5.64
N GLY A 99 -8.71 -13.60 5.58
CA GLY A 99 -9.61 -13.52 6.72
C GLY A 99 -9.67 -14.85 7.47
N LEU A 100 -9.70 -14.83 8.80
CA LEU A 100 -9.85 -16.00 9.63
C LEU A 100 -10.85 -15.69 10.74
N GLU A 101 -11.94 -16.45 10.75
CA GLU A 101 -12.86 -16.45 11.87
C GLU A 101 -12.23 -17.21 13.05
N THR A 102 -12.15 -16.57 14.20
CA THR A 102 -11.63 -17.15 15.44
C THR A 102 -12.33 -16.54 16.64
N ILE A 103 -12.45 -17.33 17.70
CA ILE A 103 -12.92 -16.84 19.00
C ILE A 103 -11.80 -15.99 19.63
N ASN A 104 -12.17 -14.91 20.33
CA ASN A 104 -11.24 -14.06 21.10
C ASN A 104 -10.74 -14.76 22.38
N GLU A 105 -10.17 -15.95 22.24
CA GLU A 105 -9.56 -16.71 23.33
C GLU A 105 -8.05 -16.81 23.11
N LYS A 106 -7.27 -16.40 24.11
CA LYS A 106 -5.81 -16.29 24.03
C LYS A 106 -5.12 -17.59 23.58
N ASN A 107 -5.61 -18.75 24.04
CA ASN A 107 -5.03 -20.05 23.68
C ASN A 107 -5.35 -20.44 22.23
N HIS A 108 -6.56 -20.13 21.77
CA HIS A 108 -7.01 -20.42 20.41
C HIS A 108 -6.23 -19.56 19.41
N ILE A 109 -6.18 -18.24 19.66
CA ILE A 109 -5.38 -17.28 18.87
C ILE A 109 -3.91 -17.71 18.82
N LYS A 110 -3.32 -18.10 19.96
CA LYS A 110 -1.92 -18.54 19.99
C LYS A 110 -1.68 -19.80 19.12
N THR A 111 -2.62 -20.75 19.14
CA THR A 111 -2.53 -21.98 18.34
C THR A 111 -2.64 -21.67 16.85
N LEU A 112 -3.62 -20.85 16.47
CA LEU A 112 -3.81 -20.39 15.11
C LEU A 112 -2.60 -19.60 14.61
N ASN A 113 -2.07 -18.67 15.40
CA ASN A 113 -0.89 -17.89 15.05
C ASN A 113 0.35 -18.77 14.85
N ASN A 114 0.53 -19.82 15.65
CA ASN A 114 1.62 -20.77 15.44
C ASN A 114 1.45 -21.54 14.13
N PHE A 115 0.23 -21.96 13.80
CA PHE A 115 -0.08 -22.62 12.53
C PHE A 115 0.19 -21.68 11.35
N VAL A 116 -0.32 -20.45 11.37
CA VAL A 116 -0.08 -19.44 10.34
C VAL A 116 1.41 -19.16 10.20
N ARG A 117 2.14 -18.94 11.30
CA ARG A 117 3.60 -18.72 11.28
C ARG A 117 4.39 -19.87 10.67
N SER A 118 3.91 -21.11 10.81
CA SER A 118 4.56 -22.28 10.18
C SER A 118 4.44 -22.27 8.66
N LYS A 119 3.46 -21.54 8.11
CA LYS A 119 3.20 -21.38 6.67
C LYS A 119 3.71 -20.06 6.11
N ILE A 120 3.56 -19.00 6.90
CA ILE A 120 3.82 -17.62 6.53
C ILE A 120 4.72 -17.02 7.62
N PRO A 121 6.05 -16.98 7.41
CA PRO A 121 6.98 -16.55 8.45
C PRO A 121 6.91 -15.04 8.73
N VAL A 122 6.53 -14.26 7.71
CA VAL A 122 6.44 -12.79 7.79
C VAL A 122 5.06 -12.35 7.29
N PHE A 123 4.31 -11.67 8.14
CA PHE A 123 2.98 -11.14 7.80
C PHE A 123 2.56 -10.04 8.77
N LEU A 124 1.58 -9.25 8.35
CA LEU A 124 0.86 -8.34 9.22
C LEU A 124 -0.34 -9.07 9.83
N GLU A 125 -0.43 -9.07 11.16
CA GLU A 125 -1.60 -9.57 11.88
C GLU A 125 -2.51 -8.41 12.27
N ILE A 126 -3.77 -8.47 11.86
CA ILE A 126 -4.82 -7.55 12.30
C ILE A 126 -5.84 -8.34 13.09
N LYS A 127 -5.91 -8.10 14.40
CA LYS A 127 -7.00 -8.61 15.24
C LYS A 127 -8.12 -7.60 15.18
N PHE A 128 -9.25 -7.99 14.63
CA PHE A 128 -10.46 -7.21 14.44
C PHE A 128 -11.61 -7.91 15.17
N PHE A 129 -11.68 -7.68 16.49
CA PHE A 129 -12.73 -8.20 17.35
C PHE A 129 -13.67 -7.07 17.75
N SER A 130 -14.93 -7.40 18.06
CA SER A 130 -15.98 -6.44 18.44
C SER A 130 -15.54 -5.34 19.43
N ASP A 131 -14.70 -5.67 20.41
CA ASP A 131 -14.25 -4.73 21.46
C ASP A 131 -12.82 -4.20 21.27
N SER A 132 -12.07 -4.70 20.30
CA SER A 132 -10.65 -4.36 20.18
C SER A 132 -10.08 -4.56 18.79
N ILE A 133 -9.31 -3.57 18.33
CA ILE A 133 -8.48 -3.68 17.14
C ILE A 133 -7.01 -3.64 17.55
N SER A 134 -6.23 -4.63 17.13
CA SER A 134 -4.77 -4.62 17.27
C SER A 134 -4.09 -4.95 15.95
N VAL A 135 -2.93 -4.34 15.73
CA VAL A 135 -2.13 -4.53 14.52
C VAL A 135 -0.71 -4.82 14.97
N ASP A 136 -0.21 -5.99 14.61
CA ASP A 136 1.09 -6.50 15.02
C ASP A 136 1.84 -7.03 13.78
N LEU A 137 3.07 -6.58 13.57
CA LEU A 137 3.91 -7.15 12.50
C LEU A 137 4.64 -8.38 13.03
N VAL A 138 4.48 -9.51 12.32
CA VAL A 138 5.08 -10.79 12.68
C VAL A 138 6.28 -11.08 11.79
N GLY A 139 7.38 -11.52 12.40
CA GLY A 139 8.57 -11.99 11.67
C GLY A 139 9.56 -10.91 11.25
N LEU A 140 9.24 -9.62 11.48
CA LEU A 140 10.13 -8.49 11.20
C LEU A 140 10.30 -7.60 12.43
N ASN A 141 11.47 -6.99 12.54
CA ASN A 141 11.73 -6.00 13.58
C ASN A 141 11.15 -4.65 13.15
N GLU A 142 10.09 -4.22 13.82
CA GLU A 142 9.44 -2.93 13.53
C GLU A 142 10.41 -1.74 13.57
N LYS A 143 11.49 -1.81 14.35
CA LYS A 143 12.47 -0.71 14.44
C LYS A 143 13.28 -0.52 13.16
N GLU A 144 13.41 -1.55 12.35
CA GLU A 144 14.18 -1.54 11.09
C GLU A 144 13.35 -1.04 9.91
N ILE A 145 12.04 -0.89 10.10
CA ILE A 145 11.12 -0.46 9.04
C ILE A 145 11.01 1.06 9.03
N ASP A 146 11.42 1.71 7.95
CA ASP A 146 11.09 3.10 7.73
C ASP A 146 9.64 3.25 7.25
N LEU A 147 8.86 4.04 7.99
CA LEU A 147 7.45 4.34 7.70
C LEU A 147 7.23 5.83 7.39
N ALA A 148 8.29 6.60 7.13
CA ALA A 148 8.19 8.04 6.93
C ALA A 148 7.24 8.39 5.78
N PHE A 149 7.31 7.66 4.67
CA PHE A 149 6.41 7.85 3.53
C PHE A 149 4.95 7.61 3.91
N GLU A 150 4.65 6.45 4.51
CA GLU A 150 3.28 6.07 4.87
C GLU A 150 2.69 7.00 5.93
N GLN A 151 3.51 7.51 6.85
CA GLN A 151 3.10 8.53 7.81
C GLN A 151 2.77 9.85 7.12
N ASN A 152 3.60 10.29 6.18
CA ASN A 152 3.37 11.52 5.42
C ASN A 152 2.09 11.45 4.58
N VAL A 153 1.83 10.32 3.93
CA VAL A 153 0.58 10.10 3.17
C VAL A 153 -0.64 10.26 4.08
N LEU A 154 -0.66 9.59 5.23
CA LEU A 154 -1.77 9.65 6.17
C LEU A 154 -1.96 11.05 6.79
N GLN A 155 -0.85 11.75 7.04
CA GLN A 155 -0.89 13.14 7.51
C GLN A 155 -1.47 14.07 6.44
N LYS A 156 -1.04 13.93 5.18
CA LYS A 156 -1.52 14.71 4.03
C LYS A 156 -3.02 14.50 3.81
N ILE A 157 -3.49 13.25 3.85
CA ILE A 157 -4.92 12.92 3.78
C ILE A 157 -5.71 13.67 4.86
N SER A 158 -5.24 13.63 6.10
CA SER A 158 -5.92 14.28 7.22
C SER A 158 -5.99 15.79 7.04
N GLN A 159 -4.88 16.41 6.65
CA GLN A 159 -4.78 17.86 6.46
C GLN A 159 -5.59 18.36 5.27
N ASP A 160 -5.52 17.68 4.13
CA ASP A 160 -6.18 18.13 2.90
C ASP A 160 -7.68 17.86 2.92
N THR A 161 -8.11 16.79 3.60
CA THR A 161 -9.52 16.58 3.91
C THR A 161 -10.07 17.74 4.76
N GLU A 162 -9.39 18.09 5.85
CA GLU A 162 -9.85 19.14 6.76
C GLU A 162 -9.91 20.51 6.06
N LYS A 163 -8.88 20.87 5.27
CA LYS A 163 -8.88 22.08 4.44
C LYS A 163 -10.06 22.11 3.47
N SER A 164 -10.35 20.98 2.82
CA SER A 164 -11.44 20.88 1.84
C SER A 164 -12.81 21.04 2.49
N VAL A 165 -13.03 20.37 3.63
CA VAL A 165 -14.29 20.48 4.40
C VAL A 165 -14.49 21.90 4.94
N ILE A 166 -13.46 22.51 5.54
CA ILE A 166 -13.54 23.90 6.02
C ILE A 166 -13.88 24.86 4.88
N LYS A 167 -13.25 24.69 3.71
CA LYS A 167 -13.52 25.51 2.54
C LYS A 167 -14.98 25.36 2.08
N MET A 168 -15.51 24.14 2.01
CA MET A 168 -16.92 23.91 1.65
C MET A 168 -17.89 24.48 2.67
N LYS A 169 -17.68 24.22 3.97
CA LYS A 169 -18.52 24.78 5.05
C LYS A 169 -18.56 26.30 4.97
N ARG A 170 -17.43 26.96 4.71
CA ARG A 170 -17.38 28.42 4.52
C ARG A 170 -18.21 28.87 3.32
N VAL A 171 -18.01 28.25 2.16
CA VAL A 171 -18.74 28.60 0.92
C VAL A 171 -20.25 28.41 1.07
N LEU A 172 -20.70 27.34 1.73
CA LEU A 172 -22.14 27.12 1.96
C LEU A 172 -22.69 28.07 3.02
N SER A 173 -21.95 28.30 4.11
CA SER A 173 -22.36 29.24 5.16
C SER A 173 -22.55 30.66 4.61
N GLU A 174 -21.69 31.09 3.68
CA GLU A 174 -21.83 32.39 3.00
C GLU A 174 -23.10 32.48 2.15
N ARG A 175 -23.57 31.36 1.57
CA ARG A 175 -24.81 31.29 0.78
C ARG A 175 -26.08 31.19 1.64
N ILE A 176 -25.98 30.57 2.81
CA ILE A 176 -27.11 30.35 3.73
C ILE A 176 -27.45 31.63 4.53
N LYS A 177 -26.47 32.52 4.77
CA LYS A 177 -26.65 33.77 5.54
C LYS A 177 -27.73 34.72 5.01
N SER A 178 -28.19 34.56 3.76
CA SER A 178 -29.26 35.37 3.17
C SER A 178 -30.67 34.91 3.52
N GLU A 179 -30.84 33.78 4.22
CA GLU A 179 -32.14 33.18 4.50
C GLU A 179 -32.38 33.05 6.02
N ASN A 180 -33.61 33.31 6.48
CA ASN A 180 -34.03 33.08 7.87
C ASN A 180 -34.23 31.58 8.14
N ILE A 181 -33.15 30.81 8.03
CA ILE A 181 -33.18 29.37 8.23
C ILE A 181 -32.93 29.04 9.71
N ASP A 182 -33.67 28.05 10.20
CA ASP A 182 -33.50 27.49 11.53
C ASP A 182 -32.08 26.91 11.75
N LYS A 183 -31.53 27.11 12.94
CA LYS A 183 -30.14 26.74 13.26
C LYS A 183 -29.89 25.23 13.17
N ASP A 184 -30.88 24.43 13.54
CA ASP A 184 -30.76 22.96 13.49
C ASP A 184 -30.75 22.47 12.04
N LEU A 185 -31.51 23.11 11.15
CA LEU A 185 -31.45 22.84 9.71
C LEU A 185 -30.09 23.23 9.13
N ILE A 186 -29.52 24.36 9.54
CA ILE A 186 -28.17 24.78 9.13
C ILE A 186 -27.12 23.77 9.60
N ALA A 187 -27.23 23.27 10.83
CA ALA A 187 -26.29 22.29 11.37
C ALA A 187 -26.31 20.99 10.56
N ASN A 188 -27.50 20.48 10.21
CA ASN A 188 -27.65 19.29 9.39
C ASN A 188 -27.17 19.51 7.94
N LEU A 189 -27.47 20.66 7.33
CA LEU A 189 -27.02 21.00 5.97
C LEU A 189 -25.50 21.20 5.87
N LEU A 190 -24.84 21.46 7.00
CA LEU A 190 -23.38 21.59 7.12
C LEU A 190 -22.75 20.39 7.83
N ASP A 191 -23.48 19.29 7.97
CA ASP A 191 -22.88 18.00 8.29
C ASP A 191 -22.23 17.45 7.02
N PHE A 192 -20.93 17.22 7.10
CA PHE A 192 -20.09 16.77 5.98
C PHE A 192 -19.38 15.46 6.33
N GLU A 193 -19.84 14.70 7.33
CA GLU A 193 -19.12 13.49 7.75
C GLU A 193 -19.03 12.44 6.65
N VAL A 194 -20.09 12.26 5.85
CA VAL A 194 -20.08 11.32 4.71
C VAL A 194 -19.08 11.79 3.64
N GLU A 195 -19.16 13.06 3.24
CA GLU A 195 -18.23 13.67 2.28
C GLU A 195 -16.80 13.62 2.78
N LYS A 196 -16.58 13.75 4.10
CA LYS A 196 -15.26 13.66 4.72
C LYS A 196 -14.66 12.27 4.52
N GLN A 197 -15.45 11.20 4.67
CA GLN A 197 -14.95 9.83 4.44
C GLN A 197 -14.64 9.58 2.96
N GLU A 198 -15.52 10.00 2.06
CA GLU A 198 -15.30 9.90 0.62
C GLU A 198 -14.06 10.69 0.16
N LEU A 199 -13.88 11.91 0.67
CA LEU A 199 -12.69 12.73 0.39
C LEU A 199 -11.41 12.03 0.88
N LYS A 200 -11.41 11.45 2.08
CA LYS A 200 -10.25 10.69 2.58
C LYS A 200 -9.91 9.53 1.66
N LYS A 201 -10.91 8.75 1.24
CA LYS A 201 -10.75 7.61 0.32
C LYS A 201 -10.15 8.06 -1.01
N ASN A 202 -10.67 9.14 -1.59
CA ASN A 202 -10.22 9.66 -2.87
C ASN A 202 -8.80 10.24 -2.81
N ILE A 203 -8.47 10.99 -1.76
CA ILE A 203 -7.12 11.53 -1.56
C ILE A 203 -6.13 10.37 -1.38
N LEU A 204 -6.47 9.37 -0.55
CA LEU A 204 -5.62 8.19 -0.37
C LEU A 204 -5.35 7.47 -1.70
N LYS A 205 -6.40 7.16 -2.47
CA LYS A 205 -6.23 6.53 -3.79
C LYS A 205 -5.34 7.37 -4.70
N SER A 206 -5.52 8.68 -4.74
CA SER A 206 -4.67 9.57 -5.55
C SER A 206 -3.21 9.53 -5.13
N GLU A 207 -2.91 9.59 -3.83
CA GLU A 207 -1.53 9.57 -3.33
C GLU A 207 -0.84 8.23 -3.63
N ILE A 208 -1.55 7.12 -3.45
CA ILE A 208 -1.05 5.78 -3.77
C ILE A 208 -0.81 5.61 -5.27
N GLN A 209 -1.72 6.12 -6.11
CA GLN A 209 -1.55 6.09 -7.56
C GLN A 209 -0.35 6.92 -8.03
N ASN A 210 -0.14 8.08 -7.41
CA ASN A 210 1.00 8.94 -7.71
C ASN A 210 2.32 8.25 -7.34
N PHE A 211 2.38 7.62 -6.16
CA PHE A 211 3.54 6.84 -5.72
C PHE A 211 3.84 5.67 -6.66
N PHE A 212 2.82 4.89 -7.02
CA PHE A 212 2.96 3.79 -7.97
C PHE A 212 3.47 4.29 -9.34
N SER A 213 2.88 5.37 -9.85
CA SER A 213 3.24 5.92 -11.17
C SER A 213 4.67 6.47 -11.18
N GLY A 214 5.07 7.19 -10.13
CA GLY A 214 6.45 7.66 -9.95
C GLY A 214 7.44 6.50 -9.88
N SER A 215 7.11 5.47 -9.10
CA SER A 215 7.94 4.26 -8.97
C SER A 215 8.04 3.47 -10.29
N LYS A 216 6.95 3.38 -11.07
CA LYS A 216 6.94 2.74 -12.38
C LYS A 216 7.79 3.50 -13.40
N ARG A 217 7.78 4.84 -13.36
CA ARG A 217 8.71 5.66 -14.17
C ARG A 217 10.16 5.40 -13.78
N ALA A 218 10.45 5.36 -12.48
CA ALA A 218 11.78 5.05 -11.97
C ALA A 218 12.23 3.66 -12.42
N PHE A 219 11.36 2.65 -12.28
CA PHE A 219 11.59 1.29 -12.76
C PHE A 219 12.04 1.28 -14.22
N PHE A 220 11.29 1.88 -15.14
CA PHE A 220 11.65 1.87 -16.57
C PHE A 220 12.98 2.57 -16.89
N ILE A 221 13.29 3.67 -16.18
CA ILE A 221 14.58 4.37 -16.35
C ILE A 221 15.71 3.45 -15.87
N LEU A 222 15.56 2.88 -14.68
CA LEU A 222 16.57 2.02 -14.06
C LEU A 222 16.77 0.71 -14.84
N SER A 223 15.71 0.07 -15.33
CA SER A 223 15.81 -1.11 -16.21
C SER A 223 16.60 -0.80 -17.47
N ARG A 224 16.38 0.36 -18.10
CA ARG A 224 17.15 0.77 -19.28
C ARG A 224 18.63 1.00 -18.95
N MET A 225 18.91 1.64 -17.83
CA MET A 225 20.29 1.83 -17.37
C MET A 225 20.98 0.51 -17.03
N HIS A 226 20.25 -0.42 -16.41
CA HIS A 226 20.75 -1.77 -16.13
C HIS A 226 21.13 -2.50 -17.42
N LEU A 227 20.29 -2.44 -18.45
CA LEU A 227 20.59 -3.00 -19.77
C LEU A 227 21.84 -2.36 -20.39
N MET A 228 21.99 -1.04 -20.30
CA MET A 228 23.21 -0.36 -20.77
C MET A 228 24.47 -0.83 -20.04
N ASN A 229 24.39 -1.13 -18.75
CA ASN A 229 25.49 -1.70 -17.98
C ASN A 229 25.85 -3.12 -18.43
N GLY A 230 24.87 -3.90 -18.89
CA GLY A 230 25.10 -5.19 -19.56
C GLY A 230 25.94 -5.07 -20.86
N PHE A 231 25.98 -3.88 -21.46
CA PHE A 231 26.84 -3.56 -22.61
C PHE A 231 28.10 -2.76 -22.23
N GLU A 232 28.55 -2.88 -20.97
CA GLU A 232 29.77 -2.23 -20.43
C GLU A 232 29.76 -0.69 -20.48
N MET A 233 28.58 -0.06 -20.62
CA MET A 233 28.47 1.40 -20.71
C MET A 233 28.58 2.14 -19.36
N ASN A 234 28.59 1.42 -18.23
CA ASN A 234 28.75 1.96 -16.86
C ASN A 234 27.83 3.18 -16.55
N ALA A 235 26.59 3.15 -17.03
CA ALA A 235 25.56 4.12 -16.73
C ALA A 235 25.20 4.11 -15.22
N ARG A 236 25.29 5.29 -14.61
CA ARG A 236 24.88 5.54 -13.23
C ARG A 236 24.08 6.85 -13.15
N ILE A 237 23.27 7.00 -12.11
CA ILE A 237 22.40 8.17 -11.92
C ILE A 237 22.44 8.65 -10.48
N GLY A 238 22.42 9.98 -10.30
CA GLY A 238 22.23 10.58 -8.98
C GLY A 238 20.77 10.50 -8.53
N SER A 239 20.53 10.24 -7.24
CA SER A 239 19.17 10.13 -6.67
C SER A 239 18.32 11.37 -6.96
N LYS A 240 18.92 12.57 -6.88
CA LYS A 240 18.23 13.83 -7.16
C LYS A 240 17.76 13.91 -8.63
N THR A 241 18.65 13.58 -9.57
CA THR A 241 18.35 13.59 -11.00
C THR A 241 17.23 12.61 -11.35
N LEU A 242 17.22 11.43 -10.72
CA LEU A 242 16.14 10.47 -10.92
C LEU A 242 14.80 11.00 -10.39
N LEU A 243 14.76 11.53 -9.16
CA LEU A 243 13.54 12.09 -8.57
C LEU A 243 12.99 13.27 -9.40
N GLU A 244 13.88 14.11 -9.94
CA GLU A 244 13.52 15.18 -10.87
C GLU A 244 12.93 14.64 -12.18
N THR A 245 13.55 13.60 -12.74
CA THR A 245 13.11 12.99 -14.00
C THR A 245 11.76 12.29 -13.88
N ILE A 246 11.48 11.64 -12.75
CA ILE A 246 10.19 10.98 -12.50
C ILE A 246 9.13 11.93 -11.97
N ASP A 247 9.47 13.19 -11.72
CA ASP A 247 8.60 14.22 -11.15
C ASP A 247 7.82 13.71 -9.91
N TYR A 248 8.56 13.17 -8.94
CA TYR A 248 7.97 12.64 -7.70
C TYR A 248 8.95 12.79 -6.53
N TYR A 249 8.57 13.59 -5.54
CA TYR A 249 9.45 13.98 -4.41
C TYR A 249 8.88 13.58 -3.04
N ASP A 250 7.69 12.99 -3.01
CA ASP A 250 6.98 12.67 -1.77
C ASP A 250 7.54 11.42 -1.06
N ALA A 251 8.45 10.67 -1.70
CA ALA A 251 9.18 9.55 -1.10
C ALA A 251 10.69 9.64 -1.34
N SER A 252 11.47 9.02 -0.45
CA SER A 252 12.91 8.86 -0.65
C SER A 252 13.22 7.88 -1.78
N ILE A 253 14.43 7.96 -2.32
CA ILE A 253 14.84 7.04 -3.37
C ILE A 253 14.91 5.60 -2.86
N GLU A 254 15.35 5.41 -1.61
CA GLU A 254 15.43 4.10 -0.97
C GLU A 254 14.04 3.47 -0.84
N ARG A 255 13.01 4.27 -0.54
CA ARG A 255 11.62 3.80 -0.47
C ARG A 255 11.10 3.36 -1.83
N ILE A 256 11.44 4.10 -2.90
CA ILE A 256 11.09 3.79 -4.29
C ILE A 256 11.79 2.49 -4.74
N ILE A 257 13.10 2.35 -4.51
CA ILE A 257 13.85 1.13 -4.84
C ILE A 257 13.28 -0.07 -4.08
N THR A 258 13.00 0.09 -2.79
CA THR A 258 12.38 -0.97 -1.98
C THR A 258 11.03 -1.39 -2.55
N PHE A 259 10.19 -0.43 -2.94
CA PHE A 259 8.92 -0.73 -3.59
C PHE A 259 9.12 -1.45 -4.92
N ILE A 260 10.08 -0.99 -5.75
CA ILE A 260 10.38 -1.61 -7.04
C ILE A 260 10.78 -3.08 -6.86
N TYR A 261 11.69 -3.36 -5.93
CA TYR A 261 12.11 -4.71 -5.63
C TYR A 261 10.93 -5.59 -5.18
N LYS A 262 10.02 -5.04 -4.37
CA LYS A 262 8.82 -5.77 -3.90
C LYS A 262 7.75 -5.95 -4.98
N GLU A 263 7.62 -5.01 -5.92
CA GLU A 263 6.58 -5.02 -6.95
C GLU A 263 7.01 -5.81 -8.20
N TRP A 264 8.28 -5.69 -8.59
CA TRP A 264 8.83 -6.25 -9.83
C TRP A 264 10.01 -7.21 -9.64
N GLY A 265 10.52 -7.41 -8.43
CA GLY A 265 11.63 -8.35 -8.15
C GLY A 265 13.02 -7.84 -8.55
N GLU A 266 13.13 -6.62 -9.07
CA GLU A 266 14.39 -6.05 -9.56
C GLU A 266 15.10 -5.21 -8.49
N ASP A 267 16.40 -5.45 -8.30
CA ASP A 267 17.26 -4.63 -7.44
C ASP A 267 18.17 -3.72 -8.28
N PHE A 268 18.01 -2.41 -8.10
CA PHE A 268 18.76 -1.39 -8.81
C PHE A 268 19.74 -0.63 -7.92
N SER A 269 20.04 -1.13 -6.72
CA SER A 269 20.92 -0.48 -5.75
C SER A 269 22.30 -0.16 -6.33
N GLU A 270 22.82 -0.99 -7.25
CA GLU A 270 24.14 -0.82 -7.87
C GLU A 270 24.21 0.31 -8.92
N ILE A 271 23.06 0.82 -9.39
CA ILE A 271 23.00 1.85 -10.45
C ILE A 271 23.19 3.27 -9.89
N PHE A 272 23.08 3.44 -8.57
CA PHE A 272 23.18 4.75 -7.93
C PHE A 272 24.63 5.17 -7.65
N GLU A 273 24.95 6.43 -7.95
CA GLU A 273 26.25 7.01 -7.56
C GLU A 273 26.26 7.49 -6.12
N ASN A 274 27.23 7.03 -5.32
CA ASN A 274 27.48 7.60 -3.99
C ASN A 274 27.99 9.06 -4.08
N GLY A 275 27.06 10.01 -3.98
CA GLY A 275 27.09 11.17 -3.08
C GLY A 275 27.98 12.40 -3.36
N LYS A 276 29.08 12.34 -4.13
CA LYS A 276 29.92 13.57 -4.32
C LYS A 276 30.42 13.87 -5.73
N LYS A 277 30.57 12.90 -6.64
CA LYS A 277 31.01 13.15 -8.03
C LYS A 277 29.85 13.30 -9.04
N ALA A 278 28.74 12.59 -8.84
CA ALA A 278 27.53 12.64 -9.68
C ALA A 278 26.96 14.04 -9.88
N ASN A 279 26.84 14.79 -8.78
CA ASN A 279 26.18 16.10 -8.74
C ASN A 279 26.90 17.17 -9.59
N ALA A 280 28.17 16.96 -9.95
CA ALA A 280 28.91 17.88 -10.82
C ALA A 280 28.70 17.56 -12.31
N LEU A 281 28.57 16.28 -12.67
CA LEU A 281 28.36 15.84 -14.06
C LEU A 281 26.91 16.06 -14.50
N ASP A 282 25.94 15.71 -13.65
CA ASP A 282 24.51 15.85 -13.93
C ASP A 282 24.10 17.33 -14.09
N ARG A 283 24.73 18.24 -13.33
CA ARG A 283 24.54 19.69 -13.49
C ARG A 283 25.11 20.25 -14.78
N MET A 284 26.14 19.63 -15.36
CA MET A 284 26.67 20.06 -16.64
C MET A 284 25.80 19.60 -17.80
N GLN A 285 25.13 18.45 -17.71
CA GLN A 285 24.26 17.94 -18.78
C GLN A 285 22.87 18.59 -18.78
N SER A 286 22.31 18.94 -17.62
CA SER A 286 20.99 19.60 -17.51
C SER A 286 20.96 21.07 -17.99
N LEU A 287 22.11 21.63 -18.38
CA LEU A 287 22.23 22.99 -18.95
C LEU A 287 22.29 23.00 -20.48
N TRP A 288 22.31 21.83 -21.13
CA TRP A 288 22.33 21.69 -22.60
C TRP A 288 21.05 21.04 -23.16
N GLY A 289 20.01 20.93 -22.35
CA GLY A 289 18.65 20.51 -22.73
C GLY A 289 17.62 21.57 -22.38
#